data_AF-A0A2N9MJA9-F1
#
_entry.id   AF-A0A2N9MJA9-F1
#
_cell.length_a   1.000
_cell.length_b   1.000
_cell.length_c   1.000
_cell.angle_alpha   90.00
_cell.angle_beta   90.00
_cell.angle_gamma   90.00
#
_symmetry.space_group_name_H-M   'P 1'
#
loop_
_entity.id
_entity.type
_entity.pdbx_description
1 polymer ?
#
loop_
_entity_poly.entity_id
_entity_poly.type
_entity_poly.pdbx_seq_one_letter_code
_entity_poly.pdbx_strand_id
1 'polypeptide(L)'
;MGTFGVKQLADDFAKYLYLPRVKNAQVILDAIQDGVGRLTWSHDTFAYADYYDATADRYRGLEAGRRPTVQMTANSVVVKPDVAVRQIEADRPPPPPPPPPPDPDGKRPPPPPPPPPPPKLALRRFHGSARIDATRLSRDVDLIASSVVQHLAGLLDARVTITLEIEAEIPSGAPDAVVRTVTENCRTLKFENQGFEES
;
A
#
# COMPACT_ATOMS: atom_id res chain seq x y z
N MET A 1 -19.23 -4.77 15.48
CA MET A 1 -17.77 -5.05 15.50
C MET A 1 -17.50 -6.27 14.65
N GLY A 2 -16.87 -6.10 13.48
CA GLY A 2 -16.74 -7.16 12.48
C GLY A 2 -15.47 -7.03 11.64
N THR A 3 -14.39 -6.61 12.28
CA THR A 3 -13.10 -6.30 11.66
C THR A 3 -11.97 -6.92 12.43
N PHE A 4 -10.96 -7.38 11.72
CA PHE A 4 -9.74 -7.95 12.29
C PHE A 4 -8.53 -7.31 11.64
N GLY A 5 -7.52 -6.92 12.43
CA GLY A 5 -6.28 -6.41 11.88
C GLY A 5 -5.51 -7.53 11.18
N VAL A 6 -4.99 -7.27 9.98
CA VAL A 6 -4.17 -8.25 9.23
C VAL A 6 -2.93 -8.65 10.02
N LYS A 7 -2.29 -7.67 10.68
CA LYS A 7 -1.15 -7.90 11.57
C LYS A 7 -1.52 -8.72 12.81
N GLN A 8 -2.68 -8.43 13.42
CA GLN A 8 -3.17 -9.19 14.57
C GLN A 8 -3.38 -10.66 14.22
N LEU A 9 -3.93 -10.94 13.04
CA LEU A 9 -4.11 -12.31 12.55
C LEU A 9 -2.75 -13.02 12.43
N ALA A 10 -1.73 -12.36 11.88
CA ALA A 10 -0.39 -12.92 11.79
C ALA A 10 0.23 -13.21 13.17
N ASP A 11 0.06 -12.28 14.12
CA ASP A 11 0.53 -12.45 15.49
C ASP A 11 -0.20 -13.59 16.21
N ASP A 12 -1.51 -13.77 15.99
CA ASP A 12 -2.30 -14.85 16.58
C ASP A 12 -1.85 -16.23 16.07
N PHE A 13 -1.59 -16.38 14.78
CA PHE A 13 -1.04 -17.60 14.20
C PHE A 13 0.37 -17.95 14.72
N ALA A 14 1.12 -16.95 15.19
CA ALA A 14 2.43 -17.15 15.83
C ALA A 14 2.33 -17.41 17.35
N LYS A 15 1.25 -16.95 17.99
CA LYS A 15 1.06 -16.99 19.45
C LYS A 15 0.34 -18.23 19.94
N TYR A 16 -0.64 -18.75 19.20
CA TYR A 16 -1.50 -19.84 19.65
C TYR A 16 -1.12 -21.18 19.02
N LEU A 17 -0.63 -22.11 19.85
CA LEU A 17 -0.19 -23.45 19.44
C LEU A 17 -1.28 -24.34 18.82
N TYR A 18 -2.55 -23.99 18.97
CA TYR A 18 -3.69 -24.72 18.40
C TYR A 18 -4.08 -24.25 16.99
N LEU A 19 -3.45 -23.20 16.46
CA LEU A 19 -3.65 -22.77 15.07
C LEU A 19 -2.68 -23.50 14.13
N PRO A 20 -3.07 -23.74 12.87
CA PRO A 20 -2.19 -24.34 11.86
C PRO A 20 -0.89 -23.55 11.72
N ARG A 21 0.25 -24.24 11.78
CA ARG A 21 1.56 -23.57 11.65
C ARG A 21 1.73 -23.05 10.23
N VAL A 22 1.89 -21.74 10.10
CA VAL A 22 2.22 -21.09 8.83
C VAL A 22 3.73 -20.95 8.69
N LYS A 23 4.25 -21.19 7.49
CA LYS A 23 5.70 -21.16 7.21
C LYS A 23 6.31 -19.77 7.41
N ASN A 24 5.57 -18.73 7.02
CA ASN A 24 5.94 -17.32 7.16
C ASN A 24 4.68 -16.44 7.01
N ALA A 25 4.81 -15.13 7.27
CA ALA A 25 3.69 -14.19 7.15
C ALA A 25 3.16 -14.03 5.70
N GLN A 26 3.97 -14.34 4.69
CA GLN A 26 3.53 -14.28 3.29
C GLN A 26 2.42 -15.29 3.00
N VAL A 27 2.44 -16.48 3.64
CA VAL A 27 1.33 -17.45 3.52
C VAL A 27 0.00 -16.85 3.96
N ILE A 28 0.00 -16.01 4.99
CA ILE A 28 -1.22 -15.34 5.47
C ILE A 28 -1.67 -14.26 4.49
N LEU A 29 -0.72 -13.48 3.96
CA LEU A 29 -1.01 -12.45 2.96
C LEU A 29 -1.58 -13.04 1.68
N ASP A 30 -0.97 -14.09 1.15
CA ASP A 30 -1.43 -14.82 -0.03
C ASP A 30 -2.82 -15.41 0.20
N ALA A 31 -3.07 -15.98 1.38
CA ALA A 31 -4.39 -16.51 1.74
C ALA A 31 -5.47 -15.42 1.81
N ILE A 32 -5.12 -14.23 2.30
CA ILE A 32 -6.04 -13.08 2.33
C ILE A 32 -6.31 -12.59 0.90
N GLN A 33 -5.27 -12.46 0.06
CA GLN A 33 -5.43 -12.09 -1.35
C GLN A 33 -6.34 -13.04 -2.09
N ASP A 34 -6.14 -14.35 -1.90
CA ASP A 34 -6.98 -15.39 -2.47
C ASP A 34 -8.41 -15.30 -1.98
N GLY A 35 -8.61 -15.13 -0.68
CA GLY A 35 -9.93 -15.00 -0.06
C GLY A 35 -10.72 -13.82 -0.60
N VAL A 36 -10.09 -12.64 -0.72
CA VAL A 36 -10.71 -11.42 -1.23
C VAL A 36 -10.98 -11.51 -2.73
N GLY A 37 -10.12 -12.21 -3.47
CA GLY A 37 -10.25 -12.41 -4.92
C GLY A 37 -11.31 -13.43 -5.35
N ARG A 38 -11.92 -14.18 -4.42
CA ARG A 38 -12.98 -15.14 -4.78
C ARG A 38 -14.22 -14.42 -5.25
N LEU A 39 -14.87 -14.94 -6.29
CA LEU A 39 -16.16 -14.41 -6.76
C LEU A 39 -17.28 -14.57 -5.71
N THR A 40 -17.17 -15.58 -4.83
CA THR A 40 -18.12 -15.84 -3.73
C THR A 40 -17.74 -15.15 -2.42
N TRP A 41 -16.88 -14.12 -2.47
CA TRP A 41 -16.37 -13.45 -1.28
C TRP A 41 -17.46 -12.93 -0.33
N SER A 42 -18.61 -12.53 -0.88
CA SER A 42 -19.75 -11.99 -0.14
C SER A 42 -20.45 -13.02 0.76
N HIS A 43 -20.20 -14.32 0.56
CA HIS A 43 -20.82 -15.40 1.33
C HIS A 43 -19.80 -16.33 2.00
N ASP A 44 -18.67 -16.59 1.33
CA ASP A 44 -17.74 -17.65 1.76
C ASP A 44 -16.47 -17.12 2.43
N THR A 45 -16.12 -15.84 2.26
CA THR A 45 -14.85 -15.29 2.76
C THR A 45 -15.04 -13.92 3.42
N PHE A 46 -14.38 -12.89 2.89
CA PHE A 46 -14.20 -11.58 3.51
C PHE A 46 -13.69 -10.56 2.48
N ALA A 47 -13.78 -9.29 2.84
CA ALA A 47 -13.20 -8.18 2.08
C ALA A 47 -11.94 -7.63 2.79
N TYR A 48 -11.14 -6.87 2.06
CA TYR A 48 -9.95 -6.20 2.60
C TYR A 48 -10.12 -4.68 2.55
N ALA A 49 -9.58 -3.96 3.53
CA ALA A 49 -9.45 -2.52 3.49
C ALA A 49 -8.09 -2.07 4.03
N ASP A 50 -7.57 -0.99 3.46
CA ASP A 50 -6.28 -0.41 3.86
C ASP A 50 -6.31 0.13 5.28
N TYR A 51 -7.43 0.72 5.68
CA TYR A 51 -7.69 1.10 7.07
C TYR A 51 -9.17 1.37 7.34
N TYR A 52 -9.52 1.40 8.63
CA TYR A 52 -10.82 1.85 9.10
C TYR A 52 -10.74 3.30 9.60
N ASP A 53 -11.58 4.17 9.04
CA ASP A 53 -11.72 5.57 9.43
C ASP A 53 -12.83 5.69 10.49
N ALA A 54 -12.43 5.83 11.76
CA ALA A 54 -13.37 5.95 12.87
C ALA A 54 -14.13 7.30 12.88
N THR A 55 -13.64 8.32 12.18
CA THR A 55 -14.31 9.63 12.12
C THR A 55 -15.45 9.64 11.11
N ALA A 56 -15.26 8.94 9.99
CA ALA A 56 -16.26 8.78 8.94
C ALA A 56 -17.09 7.49 9.07
N ASP A 57 -16.79 6.65 10.07
CA ASP A 57 -17.34 5.29 10.27
C ASP A 57 -17.31 4.43 9.00
N ARG A 58 -16.19 4.47 8.26
CA ARG A 58 -16.07 3.88 6.92
C ARG A 58 -14.74 3.18 6.67
N TYR A 59 -14.76 2.13 5.87
CA TYR A 59 -13.58 1.44 5.38
C TYR A 59 -13.00 2.14 4.16
N ARG A 60 -11.71 2.47 4.21
CA ARG A 60 -10.98 3.13 3.12
C ARG A 60 -10.15 2.10 2.37
N GLY A 61 -10.17 2.20 1.04
CA GLY A 61 -9.55 1.19 0.17
C GLY A 61 -10.24 -0.17 0.25
N LEU A 62 -11.57 -0.18 0.45
CA LEU A 62 -12.35 -1.41 0.52
C LEU A 62 -12.32 -2.14 -0.83
N GLU A 63 -11.71 -3.31 -0.85
CA GLU A 63 -11.59 -4.17 -2.02
C GLU A 63 -12.24 -5.53 -1.77
N ALA A 64 -13.00 -5.98 -2.77
CA ALA A 64 -13.74 -7.23 -2.72
C ALA A 64 -14.00 -7.75 -4.15
N GLY A 65 -13.88 -9.06 -4.38
CA GLY A 65 -14.16 -9.69 -5.67
C GLY A 65 -13.08 -9.50 -6.75
N ARG A 66 -11.93 -8.92 -6.37
CA ARG A 66 -10.70 -8.84 -7.18
C ARG A 66 -9.51 -9.13 -6.29
N ARG A 67 -8.41 -9.69 -6.81
CA ARG A 67 -7.18 -9.90 -6.03
C ARG A 67 -6.49 -8.55 -5.79
N PRO A 68 -6.47 -8.02 -4.55
CA PRO A 68 -5.77 -6.78 -4.24
C PRO A 68 -4.31 -7.06 -3.89
N THR A 69 -3.44 -6.04 -3.93
CA THR A 69 -2.16 -6.11 -3.23
C THR A 69 -2.40 -5.88 -1.73
N VAL A 70 -2.38 -6.94 -0.92
CA VAL A 70 -2.63 -6.84 0.53
C VAL A 70 -1.34 -6.42 1.21
N GLN A 71 -1.40 -5.36 2.01
CA GLN A 71 -0.27 -4.96 2.85
C GLN A 71 -0.50 -5.40 4.29
N MET A 72 0.56 -5.89 4.95
CA MET A 72 0.53 -6.18 6.39
C MET A 72 0.96 -4.93 7.17
N THR A 73 0.11 -3.91 7.19
CA THR A 73 0.33 -2.72 8.04
C THR A 73 -0.42 -2.84 9.36
N ALA A 74 -0.11 -1.98 10.33
CA ALA A 74 -0.84 -1.91 11.60
C ALA A 74 -2.30 -1.47 11.42
N ASN A 75 -2.62 -0.83 10.29
CA ASN A 75 -3.92 -0.23 10.04
C ASN A 75 -4.77 -1.08 9.09
N SER A 76 -4.16 -2.01 8.36
CA SER A 76 -4.82 -2.90 7.42
C SER A 76 -5.80 -3.83 8.13
N VAL A 77 -7.03 -3.89 7.62
CA VAL A 77 -8.12 -4.67 8.23
C VAL A 77 -8.79 -5.61 7.23
N VAL A 78 -9.12 -6.80 7.73
CA VAL A 78 -10.05 -7.73 7.10
C VAL A 78 -11.45 -7.40 7.59
N VAL A 79 -12.39 -7.21 6.66
CA VAL A 79 -13.76 -6.78 6.91
C VAL A 79 -14.70 -7.94 6.63
N LYS A 80 -15.64 -8.19 7.56
CA LYS A 80 -16.71 -9.17 7.34
C LYS A 80 -17.50 -8.86 6.06
N PRO A 81 -17.91 -9.87 5.29
CA PRO A 81 -18.56 -9.67 4.00
C PRO A 81 -19.86 -8.87 4.12
N ASP A 82 -20.70 -9.13 5.13
CA ASP A 82 -21.95 -8.39 5.33
C ASP A 82 -21.74 -6.87 5.50
N VAL A 83 -20.66 -6.49 6.19
CA VAL A 83 -20.32 -5.08 6.46
C VAL A 83 -19.78 -4.44 5.19
N ALA A 84 -18.93 -5.16 4.45
CA ALA A 84 -18.38 -4.69 3.19
C ALA A 84 -19.46 -4.51 2.11
N VAL A 85 -20.40 -5.46 1.98
CA VAL A 85 -21.54 -5.36 1.06
C VAL A 85 -22.38 -4.13 1.38
N ARG A 86 -22.72 -3.90 2.65
CA ARG A 86 -23.49 -2.71 3.06
C ARG A 86 -22.82 -1.41 2.67
N GLN A 87 -21.50 -1.29 2.85
CA GLN A 87 -20.80 -0.08 2.46
C GLN A 87 -20.74 0.08 0.93
N ILE A 88 -20.49 -1.00 0.19
CA ILE A 88 -20.47 -0.98 -1.29
C ILE A 88 -21.84 -0.63 -1.86
N GLU A 89 -22.92 -1.14 -1.29
CA GLU A 89 -24.30 -0.80 -1.66
C GLU A 89 -24.64 0.65 -1.29
N ALA A 90 -24.22 1.13 -0.13
CA ALA A 90 -24.41 2.52 0.29
C ALA A 90 -23.61 3.51 -0.58
N ASP A 91 -22.44 3.10 -1.07
CA ASP A 91 -21.62 3.86 -2.01
C ASP A 91 -22.06 3.71 -3.47
N ARG A 92 -23.02 2.83 -3.75
CA ARG A 92 -23.56 2.68 -5.09
C ARG A 92 -24.32 3.96 -5.45
N PRO A 93 -23.88 4.74 -6.45
CA PRO A 93 -24.62 5.92 -6.86
C PRO A 93 -26.03 5.49 -7.33
N PRO A 94 -27.08 6.28 -7.04
CA PRO A 94 -28.43 5.96 -7.45
C PRO A 94 -28.48 5.79 -8.97
N PRO A 95 -29.27 4.84 -9.49
CA PRO A 95 -29.48 4.71 -10.92
C PRO A 95 -29.99 6.06 -11.47
N PRO A 96 -29.52 6.50 -12.66
CA PRO A 96 -29.96 7.74 -13.25
C PRO A 96 -31.50 7.74 -13.36
N PRO A 97 -32.17 8.89 -13.12
CA PRO A 97 -33.63 8.95 -13.09
C PRO A 97 -34.22 8.43 -14.41
N PRO A 98 -35.38 7.75 -14.35
CA PRO A 98 -36.04 7.24 -15.54
C PRO A 98 -36.32 8.38 -16.53
N PRO A 99 -36.14 8.15 -17.84
CA PRO A 99 -36.39 9.17 -18.84
C PRO A 99 -37.85 9.63 -18.79
N PRO A 100 -38.13 10.93 -19.02
CA PRO A 100 -39.50 11.45 -19.07
C PRO A 100 -40.31 10.74 -20.18
N PRO A 101 -41.65 10.65 -20.01
CA PRO A 101 -42.51 9.96 -20.96
C PRO A 101 -42.37 10.52 -22.39
N PRO A 102 -42.55 9.68 -23.43
CA PRO A 102 -42.31 10.10 -24.80
C PRO A 102 -43.40 11.07 -25.28
N ASP A 103 -42.96 12.21 -25.85
CA ASP A 103 -43.82 13.07 -26.66
C ASP A 103 -44.30 12.33 -27.94
N PRO A 104 -45.48 12.66 -28.50
CA PRO A 104 -46.11 11.85 -29.55
C PRO A 104 -45.43 11.92 -30.93
N ASP A 105 -44.42 12.76 -31.12
CA ASP A 105 -43.75 12.94 -32.41
C ASP A 105 -42.36 12.29 -32.42
N GLY A 106 -42.32 11.08 -32.98
CA GLY A 106 -41.15 10.19 -33.08
C GLY A 106 -40.01 10.68 -33.97
N LYS A 107 -39.43 11.85 -33.67
CA LYS A 107 -38.12 12.27 -34.20
C LYS A 107 -37.31 13.00 -33.11
N ARG A 108 -36.84 12.24 -32.12
CA ARG A 108 -35.80 12.74 -31.21
C ARG A 108 -34.43 12.30 -31.75
N PRO A 109 -33.51 13.22 -32.08
CA PRO A 109 -32.13 12.86 -32.39
C PRO A 109 -31.52 12.13 -31.18
N PRO A 110 -30.64 11.14 -31.39
CA PRO A 110 -29.97 10.47 -30.28
C PRO A 110 -29.29 11.50 -29.38
N PRO A 111 -29.37 11.36 -28.04
CA PRO A 111 -28.66 12.26 -27.14
C PRO A 111 -27.17 12.24 -27.50
N PRO A 112 -26.51 13.42 -27.54
CA PRO A 112 -25.08 13.48 -27.82
C PRO A 112 -24.35 12.63 -26.78
N PRO A 113 -23.30 11.89 -27.19
CA PRO A 113 -22.51 11.08 -26.27
C PRO A 113 -22.01 11.96 -25.11
N PRO A 114 -21.98 11.45 -23.88
CA PRO A 114 -21.45 12.20 -22.75
C PRO A 114 -20.04 12.69 -23.12
N PRO A 115 -19.69 13.94 -22.78
CA PRO A 115 -18.37 14.47 -23.06
C PRO A 115 -17.34 13.51 -22.45
N PRO A 116 -16.24 13.20 -23.18
CA PRO A 116 -15.22 12.31 -22.67
C PRO A 116 -14.75 12.82 -21.30
N PRO A 117 -14.57 11.94 -20.30
CA PRO A 117 -14.05 12.36 -19.01
C PRO A 117 -12.75 13.13 -19.24
N PRO A 118 -12.51 14.24 -18.54
CA PRO A 118 -11.30 15.03 -18.71
C PRO A 118 -10.10 14.10 -18.58
N PRO A 119 -9.09 14.20 -19.47
CA PRO A 119 -7.95 13.31 -19.44
C PRO A 119 -7.31 13.36 -18.05
N LYS A 120 -7.34 12.24 -17.33
CA LYS A 120 -6.64 12.11 -16.05
C LYS A 120 -5.18 12.43 -16.32
N LEU A 121 -4.66 13.46 -15.67
CA LEU A 121 -3.26 13.85 -15.78
C LEU A 121 -2.40 12.63 -15.42
N ALA A 122 -1.65 12.13 -16.39
CA ALA A 122 -0.71 11.05 -16.16
C ALA A 122 0.38 11.55 -15.20
N LEU A 123 0.50 10.91 -14.03
CA LEU A 123 1.59 11.16 -13.09
C LEU A 123 2.88 10.59 -13.68
N ARG A 124 3.88 11.44 -13.92
CA ARG A 124 5.11 11.06 -14.65
C ARG A 124 6.37 10.98 -13.78
N ARG A 125 6.29 11.42 -12.53
CA ARG A 125 7.44 11.47 -11.62
C ARG A 125 7.01 11.18 -10.20
N PHE A 126 7.78 10.33 -9.53
CA PHE A 126 7.68 10.07 -8.11
C PHE A 126 8.92 10.62 -7.40
N HIS A 127 8.72 11.21 -6.23
CA HIS A 127 9.79 11.64 -5.32
C HIS A 127 9.35 11.33 -3.90
N GLY A 128 10.19 10.66 -3.13
CA GLY A 128 9.91 10.30 -1.74
C GLY A 128 11.20 10.19 -0.95
N SER A 129 11.13 10.60 0.31
CA SER A 129 12.20 10.43 1.31
C SER A 129 11.63 9.73 2.53
N ALA A 130 12.44 8.89 3.17
CA ALA A 130 12.08 8.18 4.39
C ALA A 130 13.24 8.26 5.38
N ARG A 131 12.95 8.56 6.65
CA ARG A 131 13.93 8.46 7.73
C ARG A 131 13.98 7.01 8.19
N ILE A 132 15.18 6.43 8.22
CA ILE A 132 15.41 5.04 8.60
C ILE A 132 16.12 5.02 9.95
N ASP A 133 15.68 4.14 10.84
CA ASP A 133 16.35 3.87 12.11
C ASP A 133 17.63 3.06 11.86
N ALA A 134 18.78 3.59 12.26
CA ALA A 134 20.09 2.97 12.06
C ALA A 134 20.16 1.55 12.67
N THR A 135 19.45 1.29 13.76
CA THR A 135 19.43 -0.03 14.42
C THR A 135 18.64 -1.09 13.63
N ARG A 136 17.80 -0.65 12.68
CA ARG A 136 16.93 -1.49 11.85
C ARG A 136 17.15 -1.27 10.35
N LEU A 137 18.30 -0.70 9.98
CA LEU A 137 18.63 -0.28 8.62
C LEU A 137 18.31 -1.35 7.57
N SER A 138 18.84 -2.58 7.75
CA SER A 138 18.64 -3.66 6.78
C SER A 138 17.17 -3.99 6.56
N ARG A 139 16.39 -4.14 7.64
CA ARG A 139 14.96 -4.48 7.57
C ARG A 139 14.16 -3.40 6.84
N ASP A 140 14.41 -2.14 7.17
CA ASP A 140 13.62 -1.04 6.64
C ASP A 140 13.98 -0.74 5.18
N VAL A 141 15.27 -0.89 4.81
CA VAL A 141 15.71 -0.84 3.40
C VAL A 141 15.06 -1.97 2.59
N ASP A 142 15.01 -3.20 3.12
CA ASP A 142 14.35 -4.34 2.45
C ASP A 142 12.85 -4.08 2.23
N LEU A 143 12.18 -3.48 3.22
CA LEU A 143 10.77 -3.12 3.12
C LEU A 143 10.53 -2.04 2.06
N ILE A 144 11.37 -1.00 2.01
CA ILE A 144 11.30 0.06 0.99
C ILE A 144 11.58 -0.51 -0.40
N ALA A 145 12.57 -1.41 -0.52
CA ALA A 145 12.91 -2.05 -1.78
C ALA A 145 11.72 -2.85 -2.33
N SER A 146 11.12 -3.72 -1.52
CA SER A 146 9.99 -4.57 -1.92
C SER A 146 8.68 -3.80 -2.12
N SER A 147 8.42 -2.78 -1.30
CA SER A 147 7.12 -2.10 -1.28
C SER A 147 7.06 -0.92 -2.25
N VAL A 148 8.18 -0.25 -2.52
CA VAL A 148 8.20 0.97 -3.35
C VAL A 148 9.05 0.78 -4.60
N VAL A 149 10.33 0.45 -4.42
CA VAL A 149 11.29 0.38 -5.53
C VAL A 149 10.86 -0.67 -6.56
N GLN A 150 10.46 -1.86 -6.11
CA GLN A 150 10.03 -2.94 -6.98
C GLN A 150 8.83 -2.55 -7.86
N HIS A 151 7.86 -1.81 -7.30
CA HIS A 151 6.69 -1.36 -8.07
C HIS A 151 7.05 -0.32 -9.12
N LEU A 152 7.94 0.63 -8.78
CA LEU A 152 8.40 1.65 -9.72
C LEU A 152 9.29 1.06 -10.81
N ALA A 153 10.16 0.11 -10.47
CA ALA A 153 11.03 -0.57 -11.41
C ALA A 153 10.25 -1.52 -12.35
N GLY A 154 9.05 -1.97 -11.95
CA GLY A 154 8.18 -2.79 -12.79
C GLY A 154 7.42 -2.03 -13.88
N LEU A 155 7.48 -0.70 -13.90
CA LEU A 155 6.84 0.12 -14.92
C LEU A 155 7.67 0.16 -16.21
N LEU A 156 7.00 0.04 -17.36
CA LEU A 156 7.65 0.14 -18.67
C LEU A 156 8.36 1.50 -18.80
N ASP A 157 9.63 1.47 -19.22
CA ASP A 157 10.50 2.63 -19.42
C ASP A 157 10.78 3.48 -18.16
N ALA A 158 10.50 2.97 -16.96
CA ALA A 158 10.80 3.70 -15.72
C ALA A 158 12.29 3.59 -15.35
N ARG A 159 12.92 4.76 -15.14
CA ARG A 159 14.25 4.85 -14.54
C ARG A 159 14.12 5.13 -13.05
N VAL A 160 14.57 4.20 -12.23
CA VAL A 160 14.58 4.35 -10.78
C VAL A 160 16.02 4.60 -10.31
N THR A 161 16.24 5.72 -9.63
CA THR A 161 17.50 6.06 -8.96
C THR A 161 17.26 6.03 -7.46
N ILE A 162 18.18 5.42 -6.71
CA ILE A 162 18.12 5.33 -5.26
C ILE A 162 19.37 6.00 -4.72
N THR A 163 19.18 6.90 -3.77
CA THR A 163 20.27 7.59 -3.06
C THR A 163 20.11 7.30 -1.58
N LEU A 164 21.18 6.83 -0.94
CA LEU A 164 21.25 6.66 0.51
C LEU A 164 22.09 7.79 1.09
N GLU A 165 21.51 8.51 2.04
CA GLU A 165 22.17 9.58 2.79
C GLU A 165 22.38 9.11 4.24
N ILE A 166 23.57 9.32 4.78
CA ILE A 166 23.96 8.90 6.13
C ILE A 166 24.46 10.12 6.86
N GLU A 167 23.76 10.49 7.94
CA GLU A 167 24.10 11.60 8.82
C GLU A 167 24.38 11.06 10.22
N ALA A 168 25.46 11.52 10.83
CA ALA A 168 25.83 11.15 12.19
C ALA A 168 26.36 12.38 12.94
N GLU A 169 25.67 12.75 14.01
CA GLU A 169 26.13 13.80 14.92
C GLU A 169 27.02 13.17 16.01
N ILE A 170 28.24 13.69 16.15
CA ILE A 170 29.23 13.16 17.09
C ILE A 170 29.75 14.31 17.97
N PRO A 171 29.01 14.68 19.05
CA PRO A 171 29.31 15.89 19.82
C PRO A 171 30.70 15.92 20.46
N SER A 172 31.27 14.74 20.76
CA SER A 172 32.60 14.60 21.35
C SER A 172 33.73 14.57 20.31
N GLY A 173 33.40 14.67 19.02
CA GLY A 173 34.32 14.37 17.92
C GLY A 173 34.47 12.88 17.65
N ALA A 174 34.74 12.54 16.39
CA ALA A 174 35.01 11.17 15.95
C ALA A 174 36.47 10.80 16.24
N PRO A 175 36.77 9.65 16.88
CA PRO A 175 38.14 9.21 17.07
C PRO A 175 38.85 8.95 15.73
N ASP A 176 40.16 9.24 15.64
CA ASP A 176 40.97 9.06 14.42
C ASP A 176 40.82 7.68 13.78
N ALA A 177 40.75 6.63 14.60
CA ALA A 177 40.57 5.26 14.13
C ALA A 177 39.23 5.07 13.41
N VAL A 178 38.15 5.71 13.89
CA VAL A 178 36.82 5.68 13.27
C VAL A 178 36.82 6.49 11.99
N VAL A 179 37.36 7.71 12.02
CA VAL A 179 37.48 8.58 10.83
C VAL A 179 38.19 7.84 9.70
N ARG A 180 39.35 7.25 9.99
CA ARG A 180 40.11 6.46 9.01
C ARG A 180 39.28 5.29 8.45
N THR A 181 38.65 4.50 9.32
CA THR A 181 37.88 3.31 8.93
C THR A 181 36.69 3.68 8.04
N VAL A 182 35.92 4.69 8.43
CA VAL A 182 34.74 5.13 7.67
C VAL A 182 35.15 5.72 6.32
N THR A 183 36.19 6.55 6.29
CA THR A 183 36.68 7.16 5.04
C THR A 183 37.17 6.11 4.04
N GLU A 184 37.91 5.10 4.50
CA GLU A 184 38.41 4.01 3.66
C GLU A 184 37.26 3.13 3.12
N ASN A 185 36.26 2.85 3.97
CA ASN A 185 35.06 2.11 3.56
C ASN A 185 34.24 2.90 2.53
N CYS A 186 34.00 4.21 2.74
CA CYS A 186 33.29 5.05 1.79
C CYS A 186 33.99 5.09 0.43
N ARG A 187 35.32 5.14 0.40
CA ARG A 187 36.10 5.05 -0.85
C ARG A 187 35.93 3.71 -1.54
N THR A 188 35.96 2.61 -0.77
CA THR A 188 35.79 1.24 -1.30
C THR A 188 34.39 1.03 -1.86
N LEU A 189 33.38 1.55 -1.17
CA LEU A 189 31.97 1.50 -1.54
C LEU A 189 31.57 2.55 -2.59
N LYS A 190 32.53 3.38 -3.04
CA LYS A 190 32.36 4.39 -4.08
C LYS A 190 31.26 5.42 -3.77
N PHE A 191 31.24 5.90 -2.53
CA PHE A 191 30.39 7.05 -2.16
C PHE A 191 30.72 8.24 -3.07
N GLU A 192 29.70 8.88 -3.64
CA GLU A 192 29.86 10.05 -4.50
C GLU A 192 30.21 11.31 -3.70
N ASN A 193 29.63 11.45 -2.50
CA ASN A 193 29.90 12.53 -1.56
C ASN A 193 30.09 11.96 -0.15
N GLN A 194 31.21 12.30 0.52
CA GLN A 194 31.55 11.81 1.86
C GLN A 194 32.58 12.73 2.52
N GLY A 195 32.50 12.89 3.84
CA GLY A 195 33.47 13.64 4.64
C GLY A 195 33.04 13.75 6.10
N PHE A 196 34.01 14.00 6.99
CA PHE A 196 33.74 14.52 8.33
C PHE A 196 33.95 16.04 8.26
N GLU A 197 33.02 16.80 8.81
CA GLU A 197 33.08 18.27 8.85
C GLU A 197 33.43 18.74 10.26
N GLU A 198 34.26 19.78 10.36
CA GLU A 198 34.45 20.49 11.62
C GLU A 198 33.21 21.37 11.85
N SER A 199 32.56 21.20 13.01
CA SER A 199 31.39 21.99 13.42
C SER A 199 31.78 23.39 13.90
#